data_AF-A0BH71-F1
#
_entry.id   AF-A0BH71-F1
#
_cell.length_a   1.000
_cell.length_b   1.000
_cell.length_c   1.000
_cell.angle_alpha   90.00
_cell.angle_beta   90.00
_cell.angle_gamma   90.00
#
_symmetry.space_group_name_H-M   'P 1'
#
loop_
_entity.id
_entity.type
_entity.pdbx_description
1 polymer ?
#
loop_
_entity_poly.entity_id
_entity_poly.type
_entity_poly.pdbx_seq_one_letter_code
_entity_poly.pdbx_strand_id
1 'polypeptide(L)'
;MKQEINQRPPPPKFNWNIYDHSSSDDTKTQISLQKSDKRRLKQVNLLVDEMLAKLSNNNILNGINIENIRHQCIDLLDNSVIEKVKSKKYQSIACALIIQSFRLLLIPLRIKEITQVLDCDEKQVRKILIQLNQIKPFDQDAFTLQYMTRICVAIGFNQKFQTLCRFFYSYLKNQNLVQGEHEHVIASALVKSTGDFVFRDKGGINLNIISVNAGCCEISLKNFLQKLQPHTQVMNEQAYEFYKKTM
;
A
#
# COMPACT_ATOMS: atom_id res chain seq x y z
N MET A 1 21.76 1.31 -83.85
CA MET A 1 22.39 1.02 -82.53
C MET A 1 22.73 2.34 -81.84
N LYS A 2 21.85 2.83 -80.98
CA LYS A 2 22.10 3.87 -79.97
C LYS A 2 21.23 3.52 -78.77
N GLN A 3 21.85 3.48 -77.60
CA GLN A 3 21.28 3.07 -76.33
C GLN A 3 20.34 4.17 -75.80
N GLU A 4 19.11 3.82 -75.42
CA GLU A 4 18.27 4.67 -74.58
C GLU A 4 18.47 4.29 -73.12
N ILE A 5 19.06 5.22 -72.37
CA ILE A 5 19.31 5.12 -70.94
C ILE A 5 17.97 5.29 -70.22
N ASN A 6 17.53 4.22 -69.57
CA ASN A 6 16.34 4.17 -68.72
C ASN A 6 16.54 5.11 -67.51
N GLN A 7 16.07 6.35 -67.61
CA GLN A 7 16.10 7.28 -66.48
C GLN A 7 15.03 6.87 -65.46
N ARG A 8 15.48 6.46 -64.27
CA ARG A 8 14.59 6.25 -63.12
C ARG A 8 13.89 7.57 -62.78
N PRO A 9 12.60 7.53 -62.36
CA PRO A 9 11.93 8.74 -61.88
C PRO A 9 12.71 9.34 -60.71
N PRO A 10 12.76 10.68 -60.59
CA PRO A 10 13.45 11.34 -59.49
C PRO A 10 12.85 10.89 -58.14
N PRO A 11 13.67 10.75 -57.09
CA PRO A 11 13.17 10.39 -55.77
C PRO A 11 12.15 11.44 -55.30
N PRO A 12 11.09 11.03 -54.57
CA PRO A 12 10.09 11.95 -54.07
C PRO A 12 10.77 13.04 -53.23
N LYS A 13 10.41 14.30 -53.50
CA LYS A 13 10.95 15.46 -52.76
C LYS A 13 10.63 15.28 -51.28
N PHE A 14 11.66 15.09 -50.48
CA PHE A 14 11.55 14.95 -49.03
C PHE A 14 11.04 16.28 -48.45
N ASN A 15 9.81 16.28 -47.95
CA ASN A 15 9.21 17.46 -47.32
C ASN A 15 9.67 17.52 -45.86
N TRP A 16 10.65 18.37 -45.57
CA TRP A 16 11.19 18.57 -44.23
C TRP A 16 10.17 19.13 -43.22
N ASN A 17 9.00 19.61 -43.67
CA ASN A 17 7.93 20.08 -42.79
C ASN A 17 7.10 18.95 -42.14
N ILE A 18 7.48 17.68 -42.32
CA ILE A 18 6.86 16.53 -41.64
C ILE A 18 7.58 16.21 -40.32
N TYR A 19 8.75 16.80 -40.06
CA TYR A 19 9.61 16.47 -38.92
C TYR A 19 9.81 17.60 -37.91
N ASP A 20 8.86 18.54 -37.81
CA ASP A 20 9.00 19.66 -36.85
C ASP A 20 7.83 19.87 -35.89
N HIS A 21 6.92 18.90 -35.73
CA HIS A 21 6.00 18.85 -34.59
C HIS A 21 5.64 17.41 -34.21
N SER A 22 6.61 16.66 -33.68
CA SER A 22 6.33 15.54 -32.78
C SER A 22 7.01 15.75 -31.43
N SER A 23 6.82 16.94 -30.85
CA SER A 23 6.77 17.08 -29.39
C SER A 23 5.39 16.60 -28.93
N SER A 24 5.15 15.29 -28.98
CA SER A 24 3.96 14.68 -28.38
C SER A 24 4.14 14.54 -26.87
N ASP A 25 4.34 15.67 -26.19
CA ASP A 25 4.34 15.75 -24.72
C ASP A 25 3.43 16.86 -24.16
N ASP A 26 2.75 17.64 -25.02
CA ASP A 26 1.91 18.77 -24.58
C ASP A 26 0.47 18.68 -25.07
N THR A 27 -0.23 17.60 -24.71
CA THR A 27 -1.69 17.66 -24.51
C THR A 27 -2.10 16.83 -23.29
N LYS A 28 -1.44 17.03 -22.14
CA LYS A 28 -2.23 17.01 -20.91
C LYS A 28 -3.06 18.29 -20.95
N THR A 29 -4.33 18.16 -21.28
CA THR A 29 -5.32 19.22 -21.11
C THR A 29 -5.09 19.82 -19.73
N GLN A 30 -4.49 21.01 -19.66
CA GLN A 30 -4.38 21.74 -18.41
C GLN A 30 -5.82 22.08 -18.03
N ILE A 31 -6.43 21.22 -17.23
CA ILE A 31 -7.71 21.50 -16.60
C ILE A 31 -7.44 22.73 -15.75
N SER A 32 -7.82 23.91 -16.27
CA SER A 32 -7.66 25.15 -15.55
C SER A 32 -8.57 25.05 -14.32
N LEU A 33 -7.94 24.93 -13.15
CA LEU A 33 -8.64 24.78 -11.89
C LEU A 33 -9.63 25.94 -11.72
N GLN A 34 -10.90 25.62 -11.55
CA GLN A 34 -11.90 26.61 -11.18
C GLN A 34 -11.51 27.22 -9.81
N LYS A 35 -11.88 28.49 -9.56
CA LYS A 35 -11.55 29.17 -8.29
C LYS A 35 -12.06 28.38 -7.06
N SER A 36 -13.16 27.66 -7.21
CA SER A 36 -13.73 26.73 -6.21
C SER A 36 -12.78 25.59 -5.86
N ASP A 37 -12.12 24.98 -6.84
CA ASP A 37 -11.24 23.83 -6.62
C ASP A 37 -9.92 24.27 -5.97
N LYS A 38 -9.39 25.45 -6.34
CA LYS A 38 -8.26 26.07 -5.63
C LYS A 38 -8.57 26.31 -4.16
N ARG A 39 -9.79 26.74 -3.83
CA ARG A 39 -10.23 26.91 -2.43
C ARG A 39 -10.33 25.56 -1.72
N ARG A 40 -10.86 24.53 -2.39
CA ARG A 40 -10.97 23.17 -1.84
C ARG A 40 -9.60 22.57 -1.53
N LEU A 41 -8.64 22.70 -2.43
CA LEU A 41 -7.25 22.27 -2.23
C LEU A 41 -6.66 22.87 -0.95
N LYS A 42 -6.77 24.20 -0.78
CA LYS A 42 -6.29 24.88 0.42
C LYS A 42 -6.96 24.37 1.70
N GLN A 43 -8.28 24.18 1.68
CA GLN A 43 -9.02 23.68 2.84
C GLN A 43 -8.64 22.25 3.21
N VAL A 44 -8.44 21.37 2.23
CA VAL A 44 -8.00 20.00 2.47
C VAL A 44 -6.58 19.98 3.03
N ASN A 45 -5.66 20.79 2.48
CA ASN A 45 -4.28 20.87 2.99
C ASN A 45 -4.23 21.36 4.44
N LEU A 46 -5.00 22.40 4.79
CA LEU A 46 -5.10 22.88 6.18
C LEU A 46 -5.60 21.76 7.13
N LEU A 47 -6.61 21.00 6.70
CA LEU A 47 -7.09 19.86 7.48
C LEU A 47 -6.06 18.73 7.60
N VAL A 48 -5.25 18.49 6.57
CA VAL A 48 -4.14 17.53 6.66
C VAL A 48 -3.16 17.95 7.76
N ASP A 49 -2.77 19.23 7.80
CA ASP A 49 -1.86 19.74 8.83
C ASP A 49 -2.44 19.61 10.24
N GLU A 50 -3.69 20.00 10.44
CA GLU A 50 -4.38 19.86 11.72
C GLU A 50 -4.48 18.39 12.17
N MET A 51 -4.80 17.48 11.25
CA MET A 51 -4.91 16.06 11.53
C MET A 51 -3.56 15.41 11.84
N LEU A 52 -2.50 15.76 11.12
CA LEU A 52 -1.16 15.27 11.42
C LEU A 52 -0.70 15.75 12.80
N ALA A 53 -0.98 17.00 13.18
CA ALA A 53 -0.72 17.49 14.53
C ALA A 53 -1.49 16.70 15.60
N LYS A 54 -2.77 16.38 15.37
CA LYS A 54 -3.57 15.53 16.28
C LYS A 54 -2.99 14.13 16.43
N LEU A 55 -2.57 13.49 15.33
CA LEU A 55 -1.95 12.15 15.39
C LEU A 55 -0.62 12.17 16.15
N SER A 56 0.19 13.20 15.97
CA SER A 56 1.44 13.38 16.72
C SER A 56 1.20 13.59 18.21
N ASN A 57 0.22 14.41 18.59
CA ASN A 57 -0.13 14.64 20.00
C ASN A 57 -0.67 13.38 20.69
N ASN A 58 -1.20 12.42 19.94
CA ASN A 58 -1.66 11.11 20.45
C ASN A 58 -0.57 10.03 20.37
N ASN A 59 0.70 10.40 20.12
CA ASN A 59 1.85 9.50 19.99
C ASN A 59 1.73 8.43 18.88
N ILE A 60 0.78 8.56 17.95
CA ILE A 60 0.64 7.62 16.82
C ILE A 60 1.83 7.71 15.86
N LEU A 61 2.38 8.92 15.70
CA LEU A 61 3.47 9.20 14.76
C LEU A 61 4.85 9.29 15.42
N ASN A 62 5.01 8.69 16.61
CA ASN A 62 6.28 8.76 17.33
C ASN A 62 7.42 8.15 16.49
N GLY A 63 8.50 8.91 16.28
CA GLY A 63 9.63 8.50 15.45
C GLY A 63 9.39 8.55 13.93
N ILE A 64 8.25 9.09 13.46
CA ILE A 64 7.92 9.20 12.05
C ILE A 64 8.10 10.65 11.57
N ASN A 65 8.71 10.83 10.39
CA ASN A 65 8.88 12.14 9.78
C ASN A 65 7.55 12.66 9.20
N ILE A 66 6.94 13.62 9.91
CA ILE A 66 5.66 14.25 9.54
C ILE A 66 5.76 15.00 8.21
N GLU A 67 6.89 15.63 7.93
CA GLU A 67 7.09 16.38 6.68
C GLU A 67 7.01 15.47 5.47
N ASN A 68 7.56 14.26 5.55
CA ASN A 68 7.45 13.27 4.47
C ASN A 68 5.98 12.89 4.21
N ILE A 69 5.19 12.72 5.27
CA ILE A 69 3.75 12.41 5.16
C ILE A 69 3.01 13.58 4.53
N ARG A 70 3.30 14.82 4.96
CA ARG A 70 2.69 16.04 4.41
C ARG A 70 2.98 16.18 2.92
N HIS A 71 4.24 16.06 2.51
CA HIS A 71 4.64 16.12 1.10
C HIS A 71 3.89 15.06 0.28
N GLN A 72 3.83 13.83 0.78
CA GLN A 72 3.09 12.76 0.10
C GLN A 72 1.60 13.06 -0.04
N CYS A 73 0.97 13.71 0.95
CA CYS A 73 -0.44 14.11 0.87
C CYS A 73 -0.66 15.20 -0.18
N ILE A 74 0.25 16.17 -0.28
CA ILE A 74 0.20 17.25 -1.28
C ILE A 74 0.36 16.66 -2.68
N ASP A 75 1.34 15.77 -2.88
CA ASP A 75 1.58 15.09 -4.16
C ASP A 75 0.41 14.22 -4.60
N LEU A 76 -0.30 13.61 -3.64
CA LEU A 76 -1.52 12.86 -3.89
C LEU A 76 -2.72 13.76 -4.21
N LEU A 77 -2.72 15.01 -3.78
CA LEU A 77 -3.85 15.91 -3.92
C LEU A 77 -3.77 16.70 -5.23
N ASP A 78 -3.95 15.99 -6.35
CA ASP A 78 -3.99 16.58 -7.68
C ASP A 78 -5.44 16.90 -8.14
N ASN A 79 -5.54 17.52 -9.31
CA ASN A 79 -6.84 17.89 -9.91
C ASN A 79 -7.71 16.66 -10.21
N SER A 80 -7.09 15.53 -10.57
CA SER A 80 -7.81 14.29 -10.91
C SER A 80 -8.48 13.69 -9.69
N VAL A 81 -7.81 13.77 -8.54
CA VAL A 81 -8.30 13.31 -7.25
C VAL A 81 -9.43 14.22 -6.79
N ILE A 82 -9.22 15.54 -6.82
CA ILE A 82 -10.24 16.52 -6.42
C ILE A 82 -11.55 16.32 -7.18
N GLU A 83 -11.49 16.12 -8.50
CA GLU A 83 -12.70 15.88 -9.30
C GLU A 83 -13.47 14.62 -8.88
N LYS A 84 -12.76 13.54 -8.54
CA LYS A 84 -13.36 12.28 -8.08
C LYS A 84 -13.98 12.36 -6.68
N VAL A 85 -13.42 13.22 -5.82
CA VAL A 85 -13.84 13.35 -4.41
C VAL A 85 -14.61 14.63 -4.11
N LYS A 86 -14.93 15.47 -5.10
CA LYS A 86 -15.51 16.82 -4.90
C LYS A 86 -16.81 16.86 -4.09
N SER A 87 -17.59 15.77 -4.11
CA SER A 87 -18.84 15.65 -3.36
C SER A 87 -18.67 15.11 -1.94
N LYS A 88 -17.43 14.82 -1.52
CA LYS A 88 -17.11 14.22 -0.21
C LYS A 88 -16.74 15.31 0.80
N LYS A 89 -16.93 15.00 2.09
CA LYS A 89 -16.55 15.89 3.20
C LYS A 89 -15.03 16.08 3.20
N TYR A 90 -14.57 17.32 3.37
CA TYR A 90 -13.13 17.65 3.38
C TYR A 90 -12.35 16.89 4.45
N GLN A 91 -12.94 16.71 5.63
CA GLN A 91 -12.37 15.90 6.71
C GLN A 91 -12.11 14.46 6.27
N SER A 92 -13.06 13.83 5.58
CA SER A 92 -12.89 12.46 5.07
C SER A 92 -11.85 12.38 3.95
N ILE A 93 -11.73 13.42 3.12
CA ILE A 93 -10.70 13.50 2.07
C ILE A 93 -9.32 13.60 2.71
N ALA A 94 -9.11 14.55 3.63
CA ALA A 94 -7.85 14.74 4.33
C ALA A 94 -7.40 13.47 5.06
N CYS A 95 -8.31 12.82 5.79
CA CYS A 95 -8.03 11.56 6.48
C CYS A 95 -7.64 10.44 5.50
N ALA A 96 -8.33 10.32 4.36
CA ALA A 96 -8.00 9.32 3.34
C ALA A 96 -6.64 9.58 2.68
N LEU A 97 -6.27 10.85 2.44
CA LEU A 97 -4.94 11.21 1.92
C LEU A 97 -3.84 10.79 2.90
N ILE A 98 -4.02 11.08 4.20
CA ILE A 98 -3.06 10.68 5.24
C ILE A 98 -2.89 9.15 5.27
N ILE A 99 -4.00 8.40 5.26
CA ILE A 99 -3.95 6.94 5.25
C ILE A 99 -3.27 6.40 3.99
N GLN A 100 -3.54 6.98 2.82
CA GLN A 100 -2.89 6.55 1.57
C GLN A 100 -1.40 6.89 1.58
N SER A 101 -1.02 8.04 2.14
CA SER A 101 0.38 8.41 2.35
C SER A 101 1.09 7.43 3.26
N PHE A 102 0.48 7.01 4.37
CA PHE A 102 1.04 5.96 5.22
C PHE A 102 1.25 4.65 4.46
N ARG A 103 0.30 4.24 3.62
CA ARG A 103 0.45 3.03 2.80
C ARG A 103 1.61 3.13 1.82
N LEU A 104 1.75 4.27 1.14
CA LEU A 104 2.84 4.50 0.19
C LEU A 104 4.21 4.61 0.86
N LEU A 105 4.25 5.17 2.08
CA LEU A 105 5.45 5.25 2.90
C LEU A 105 5.70 3.98 3.74
N LEU A 106 4.89 2.94 3.54
CA LEU A 106 4.95 1.67 4.25
C LEU A 106 4.89 1.79 5.78
N ILE A 107 4.10 2.73 6.28
CA ILE A 107 3.79 2.94 7.70
C ILE A 107 2.56 2.09 8.05
N PRO A 108 2.72 0.95 8.76
CA PRO A 108 1.67 -0.06 8.89
C PRO A 108 0.68 0.28 10.00
N LEU A 109 -0.16 1.30 9.77
CA LEU A 109 -1.25 1.73 10.67
C LEU A 109 -2.63 1.31 10.14
N ARG A 110 -3.55 0.92 11.05
CA ARG A 110 -4.88 0.48 10.64
C ARG A 110 -5.71 1.72 10.36
N ILE A 111 -6.61 1.59 9.38
CA ILE A 111 -7.61 2.64 9.10
C ILE A 111 -8.33 3.02 10.40
N LYS A 112 -8.79 2.02 11.16
CA LYS A 112 -9.49 2.23 12.43
C LYS A 112 -8.66 2.97 13.48
N GLU A 113 -7.35 2.69 13.57
CA GLU A 113 -6.45 3.39 14.51
C GLU A 113 -6.40 4.90 14.21
N ILE A 114 -6.42 5.25 12.92
CA ILE A 114 -6.32 6.63 12.46
C ILE A 114 -7.68 7.33 12.56
N THR A 115 -8.75 6.70 12.08
CA THR A 115 -10.08 7.31 12.04
C THR A 115 -10.67 7.52 13.43
N GLN A 116 -10.31 6.69 14.42
CA GLN A 116 -10.71 6.88 15.81
C GLN A 116 -10.09 8.14 16.43
N VAL A 117 -8.80 8.39 16.20
CA VAL A 117 -8.13 9.61 16.72
C VAL A 117 -8.59 10.87 16.00
N LEU A 118 -8.89 10.76 14.71
CA LEU A 118 -9.31 11.90 13.88
C LEU A 118 -10.82 12.16 13.87
N ASP A 119 -11.60 11.35 14.59
CA ASP A 119 -13.07 11.40 14.64
C ASP A 119 -13.70 11.49 13.24
N CYS A 120 -13.32 10.52 12.39
CA CYS A 120 -13.75 10.46 10.99
C CYS A 120 -14.64 9.25 10.72
N ASP A 121 -15.66 9.42 9.85
CA ASP A 121 -16.49 8.31 9.37
C ASP A 121 -15.67 7.34 8.50
N GLU A 122 -15.31 6.20 9.09
CA GLU A 122 -14.52 5.15 8.47
C GLU A 122 -15.11 4.66 7.14
N LYS A 123 -16.45 4.61 7.01
CA LYS A 123 -17.12 4.15 5.79
C LYS A 123 -16.90 5.11 4.63
N GLN A 124 -16.92 6.41 4.89
CA GLN A 124 -16.64 7.43 3.86
C GLN A 124 -15.16 7.45 3.49
N VAL A 125 -14.28 7.35 4.48
CA VAL A 125 -12.83 7.27 4.27
C VAL A 125 -12.47 6.06 3.39
N ARG A 126 -13.03 4.88 3.68
CA ARG A 126 -12.82 3.66 2.86
C ARG A 126 -13.26 3.84 1.40
N LYS A 127 -14.39 4.50 1.15
CA LYS A 127 -14.85 4.80 -0.23
C LYS A 127 -13.86 5.68 -0.99
N ILE A 128 -13.27 6.67 -0.32
CA ILE A 128 -12.27 7.56 -0.93
C ILE A 128 -10.96 6.80 -1.17
N LEU A 129 -10.54 5.95 -0.22
CA LEU A 129 -9.34 5.13 -0.36
C LEU A 129 -9.39 4.20 -1.58
N ILE A 130 -10.56 3.64 -1.89
CA ILE A 130 -10.74 2.82 -3.11
C ILE A 130 -10.42 3.65 -4.37
N GLN A 131 -10.89 4.90 -4.42
CA GLN A 131 -10.62 5.79 -5.55
C GLN A 131 -9.14 6.20 -5.60
N LEU A 132 -8.54 6.53 -4.45
CA LEU A 132 -7.11 6.87 -4.37
C LEU A 132 -6.22 5.72 -4.80
N ASN A 133 -6.55 4.48 -4.42
CA ASN A 133 -5.78 3.30 -4.78
C ASN A 133 -5.83 2.98 -6.29
N GLN A 134 -6.90 3.39 -6.98
CA GLN A 134 -6.97 3.30 -8.45
C GLN A 134 -6.08 4.32 -9.15
N ILE A 135 -5.76 5.43 -8.48
CA ILE A 135 -4.94 6.51 -9.04
C ILE A 135 -3.47 6.26 -8.75
N LYS A 136 -3.14 5.99 -7.49
CA LYS A 136 -1.77 5.69 -7.03
C LYS A 136 -1.83 4.45 -6.13
N PRO A 137 -1.76 3.24 -6.71
CA PRO A 137 -1.72 2.00 -5.94
C PRO A 137 -0.45 1.96 -5.08
N PHE A 138 -0.54 1.29 -3.94
CA PHE A 138 0.61 0.98 -3.10
C PHE A 138 1.02 -0.48 -3.26
N ASP A 139 2.26 -0.78 -2.90
CA ASP A 139 2.75 -2.16 -2.85
C ASP A 139 2.13 -2.87 -1.63
N GLN A 140 1.10 -3.69 -1.90
CA GLN A 140 0.38 -4.45 -0.87
C GLN A 140 1.28 -5.48 -0.18
N ASP A 141 2.25 -6.05 -0.90
CA ASP A 141 3.15 -7.06 -0.36
C ASP A 141 4.11 -6.41 0.63
N ALA A 142 4.77 -5.33 0.21
CA ALA A 142 5.67 -4.58 1.07
C ALA A 142 4.94 -4.04 2.31
N PHE A 143 3.71 -3.55 2.14
CA PHE A 143 2.90 -3.05 3.25
C PHE A 143 2.53 -4.17 4.24
N THR A 144 2.14 -5.35 3.74
CA THR A 144 1.84 -6.53 4.56
C THR A 144 3.06 -6.99 5.36
N LEU A 145 4.25 -7.00 4.73
CA LEU A 145 5.49 -7.36 5.39
C LEU A 145 5.94 -6.34 6.45
N GLN A 146 5.68 -5.05 6.24
CA GLN A 146 5.90 -4.05 7.29
C GLN A 146 4.93 -4.23 8.46
N TYR A 147 3.67 -4.58 8.18
CA TYR A 147 2.71 -4.95 9.23
C TYR A 147 3.20 -6.13 10.06
N MET A 148 3.69 -7.18 9.40
CA MET A 148 4.28 -8.35 10.06
C MET A 148 5.49 -7.94 10.93
N THR A 149 6.34 -7.07 10.42
CA THR A 149 7.52 -6.57 11.13
C THR A 149 7.12 -5.78 12.38
N ARG A 150 6.11 -4.89 12.28
CA ARG A 150 5.54 -4.17 13.44
C ARG A 150 5.06 -5.13 14.53
N ILE A 151 4.32 -6.18 14.15
CA ILE A 151 3.82 -7.19 15.10
C ILE A 151 4.98 -7.96 15.75
N CYS A 152 5.97 -8.39 14.96
CA CYS A 152 7.13 -9.11 15.46
C CYS A 152 7.91 -8.29 16.50
N VAL A 153 8.19 -7.02 16.19
CA VAL A 153 8.90 -6.12 17.10
C VAL A 153 8.11 -5.89 18.38
N ALA A 154 6.79 -5.68 18.29
CA ALA A 154 5.93 -5.48 19.45
C ALA A 154 5.91 -6.70 20.40
N ILE A 155 6.01 -7.91 19.87
CA ILE A 155 6.08 -9.16 20.65
C ILE A 155 7.51 -9.45 21.15
N GLY A 156 8.53 -8.83 20.54
CA GLY A 156 9.94 -9.06 20.88
C GLY A 156 10.63 -10.13 20.03
N PHE A 157 10.10 -10.45 18.84
CA PHE A 157 10.73 -11.39 17.92
C PHE A 157 11.86 -10.74 17.11
N ASN A 158 12.97 -11.48 17.00
CA ASN A 158 14.20 -11.05 16.36
C ASN A 158 14.13 -11.14 14.81
N GLN A 159 15.20 -10.68 14.16
CA GLN A 159 15.31 -10.67 12.70
C GLN A 159 15.23 -12.07 12.07
N LYS A 160 15.77 -13.09 12.76
CA LYS A 160 15.70 -14.49 12.30
C LYS A 160 14.24 -14.92 12.16
N PHE A 161 13.42 -14.69 13.17
CA PHE A 161 11.99 -14.97 13.12
C PHE A 161 11.29 -14.23 11.97
N GLN A 162 11.61 -12.93 11.78
CA GLN A 162 11.03 -12.14 10.69
C GLN A 162 11.42 -12.66 9.31
N THR A 163 12.64 -13.16 9.12
CA THR A 163 13.07 -13.82 7.86
C THR A 163 12.25 -15.06 7.60
N LEU A 164 11.95 -15.85 8.63
CA LEU A 164 11.09 -17.03 8.48
C LEU A 164 9.64 -16.62 8.16
N CYS A 165 9.10 -15.57 8.78
CA CYS A 165 7.81 -15.01 8.38
C CYS A 165 7.77 -14.62 6.89
N ARG A 166 8.84 -14.02 6.36
CA ARG A 166 8.95 -13.67 4.93
C ARG A 166 8.95 -14.93 4.04
N PHE A 167 9.61 -16.00 4.47
CA PHE A 167 9.55 -17.29 3.79
C PHE A 167 8.11 -17.83 3.73
N PHE A 168 7.40 -17.85 4.86
CA PHE A 168 6.00 -18.26 4.92
C PHE A 168 5.13 -17.39 4.00
N TYR A 169 5.37 -16.08 3.97
CA TYR A 169 4.63 -15.17 3.09
C TYR A 169 4.82 -15.52 1.62
N SER A 170 6.06 -15.72 1.18
CA SER A 170 6.37 -16.13 -0.20
C SER A 170 5.68 -17.44 -0.57
N TYR A 171 5.68 -18.42 0.33
CA TYR A 171 4.96 -19.69 0.12
C TYR A 171 3.46 -19.46 -0.07
N LEU A 172 2.80 -18.77 0.88
CA LEU A 172 1.36 -18.52 0.82
C LEU A 172 0.95 -17.71 -0.41
N LYS A 173 1.78 -16.74 -0.81
CA LYS A 173 1.57 -15.93 -2.01
C LYS A 173 1.66 -16.75 -3.28
N ASN A 174 2.69 -17.60 -3.40
CA ASN A 174 2.87 -18.47 -4.57
C ASN A 174 1.72 -19.48 -4.73
N GLN A 175 1.07 -19.85 -3.64
CA GLN A 175 -0.12 -20.71 -3.62
C GLN A 175 -1.44 -19.93 -3.73
N ASN A 176 -1.40 -18.59 -3.94
CA ASN A 176 -2.57 -17.70 -3.99
C ASN A 176 -3.48 -17.77 -2.74
N LEU A 177 -2.93 -18.14 -1.58
CA LEU A 177 -3.72 -18.34 -0.36
C LEU A 177 -4.08 -17.03 0.37
N VAL A 178 -3.36 -15.95 0.08
CA VAL A 178 -3.53 -14.63 0.73
C VAL A 178 -4.55 -13.72 0.05
N GLN A 179 -5.11 -14.11 -1.10
CA GLN A 179 -6.03 -13.26 -1.85
C GLN A 179 -7.34 -12.99 -1.09
N GLY A 180 -7.80 -11.74 -1.15
CA GLY A 180 -9.06 -11.29 -0.55
C GLY A 180 -8.98 -10.95 0.94
N GLU A 181 -7.86 -11.23 1.60
CA GLU A 181 -7.65 -10.95 3.02
C GLU A 181 -7.04 -9.58 3.27
N HIS A 182 -7.28 -9.03 4.46
CA HIS A 182 -6.66 -7.78 4.87
C HIS A 182 -5.20 -7.97 5.29
N GLU A 183 -4.35 -6.99 5.00
CA GLU A 183 -2.90 -7.04 5.18
C GLU A 183 -2.50 -7.34 6.64
N HIS A 184 -3.18 -6.73 7.61
CA HIS A 184 -2.96 -6.97 9.03
C HIS A 184 -3.40 -8.38 9.49
N VAL A 185 -4.41 -8.97 8.84
CA VAL A 185 -4.85 -10.36 9.11
C VAL A 185 -3.83 -11.35 8.55
N ILE A 186 -3.37 -11.11 7.31
CA ILE A 186 -2.31 -11.90 6.68
C ILE A 186 -1.05 -11.86 7.55
N ALA A 187 -0.59 -10.66 7.92
CA ALA A 187 0.56 -10.48 8.79
C ALA A 187 0.44 -11.22 10.13
N SER A 188 -0.73 -11.18 10.76
CA SER A 188 -1.00 -11.92 12.00
C SER A 188 -0.91 -13.43 11.81
N ALA A 189 -1.45 -13.95 10.70
CA ALA A 189 -1.37 -15.37 10.38
C ALA A 189 0.05 -15.84 10.07
N LEU A 190 0.88 -14.98 9.46
CA LEU A 190 2.31 -15.27 9.26
C LEU A 190 3.03 -15.44 10.59
N VAL A 191 2.84 -14.49 11.52
CA VAL A 191 3.44 -14.55 12.86
C VAL A 191 2.95 -15.78 13.61
N LYS A 192 1.66 -16.11 13.51
CA LYS A 192 1.08 -17.31 14.14
C LYS A 192 1.67 -18.59 13.56
N SER A 193 1.67 -18.74 12.24
CA SER A 193 2.18 -19.94 11.57
C SER A 193 3.67 -20.14 11.84
N THR A 194 4.44 -19.05 11.82
CA THR A 194 5.87 -19.07 12.12
C THR A 194 6.12 -19.40 13.60
N GLY A 195 5.34 -18.82 14.52
CA GLY A 195 5.44 -19.11 15.94
C GLY A 195 5.06 -20.55 16.27
N ASP A 196 4.06 -21.11 15.61
CA ASP A 196 3.67 -22.52 15.78
C ASP A 196 4.69 -23.49 15.22
N PHE A 197 5.40 -23.08 14.16
CA PHE A 197 6.53 -23.84 13.64
C PHE A 197 7.73 -23.80 14.60
N VAL A 198 8.16 -22.61 15.03
CA VAL A 198 9.37 -22.43 15.87
C VAL A 198 9.17 -22.96 17.29
N PHE A 199 7.98 -22.76 17.87
CA PHE A 199 7.67 -23.12 19.25
C PHE A 199 6.75 -24.35 19.34
N ARG A 200 6.77 -25.22 18.33
CA ARG A 200 5.92 -26.41 18.26
C ARG A 200 5.96 -27.23 19.55
N ASP A 201 7.14 -27.48 20.09
CA ASP A 201 7.35 -28.27 21.30
C ASP A 201 6.81 -27.60 22.57
N LYS A 202 6.54 -26.29 22.51
CA LYS A 202 5.95 -25.48 23.60
C LYS A 202 4.45 -25.21 23.37
N GLY A 203 3.82 -25.86 22.39
CA GLY A 203 2.41 -25.64 22.05
C GLY A 203 2.17 -24.44 21.12
N GLY A 204 3.22 -23.90 20.51
CA GLY A 204 3.14 -22.76 19.58
C GLY A 204 2.99 -21.40 20.27
N ILE A 205 2.52 -20.41 19.51
CA ILE A 205 2.34 -19.04 20.02
C ILE A 205 0.87 -18.75 20.34
N ASN A 206 0.61 -18.04 21.43
CA ASN A 206 -0.75 -17.67 21.81
C ASN A 206 -1.36 -16.70 20.78
N LEU A 207 -2.52 -17.10 20.23
CA LEU A 207 -3.23 -16.33 19.23
C LEU A 207 -3.66 -14.95 19.73
N ASN A 208 -4.09 -14.85 21.00
CA ASN A 208 -4.55 -13.61 21.60
C ASN A 208 -3.43 -12.56 21.66
N ILE A 209 -2.19 -12.97 21.96
CA ILE A 209 -1.04 -12.06 22.00
C ILE A 209 -0.83 -11.43 20.61
N ILE A 210 -0.95 -12.21 19.56
CA ILE A 210 -0.83 -11.71 18.18
C ILE A 210 -1.98 -10.78 17.85
N SER A 211 -3.23 -11.18 18.12
CA SER A 211 -4.40 -10.37 17.76
C SER A 211 -4.44 -9.03 18.48
N VAL A 212 -4.01 -8.99 19.75
CA VAL A 212 -3.88 -7.74 20.53
C VAL A 212 -2.83 -6.82 19.89
N ASN A 213 -1.63 -7.33 19.59
CA ASN A 213 -0.55 -6.52 19.00
C ASN A 213 -0.83 -6.08 17.56
N ALA A 214 -1.56 -6.90 16.79
CA ALA A 214 -2.00 -6.56 15.44
C ALA A 214 -3.26 -5.68 15.41
N GLY A 215 -4.01 -5.66 16.52
CA GLY A 215 -5.34 -5.09 16.60
C GLY A 215 -6.35 -5.75 15.63
N CYS A 216 -6.17 -7.03 15.31
CA CYS A 216 -7.12 -7.75 14.46
C CYS A 216 -8.21 -8.44 15.31
N CYS A 217 -9.38 -8.69 14.72
CA CYS A 217 -10.37 -9.55 15.35
C CYS A 217 -9.85 -11.00 15.36
N GLU A 218 -9.89 -11.66 16.51
CA GLU A 218 -9.42 -13.05 16.65
C GLU A 218 -10.20 -14.02 15.73
N ILE A 219 -11.51 -13.77 15.53
CA ILE A 219 -12.35 -14.59 14.66
C ILE A 219 -11.87 -14.53 13.21
N SER A 220 -11.59 -13.35 12.68
CA SER A 220 -11.06 -13.19 11.32
C SER A 220 -9.73 -13.92 11.16
N LEU A 221 -8.86 -13.83 12.15
CA LEU A 221 -7.59 -14.55 12.15
C LEU A 221 -7.78 -16.08 12.20
N LYS A 222 -8.68 -16.59 13.05
CA LYS A 222 -9.01 -18.03 13.11
C LYS A 222 -9.52 -18.55 11.77
N ASN A 223 -10.45 -17.83 11.16
CA ASN A 223 -11.01 -18.22 9.87
C ASN A 223 -9.92 -18.30 8.79
N PHE A 224 -9.01 -17.32 8.77
CA PHE A 224 -7.91 -17.35 7.82
C PHE A 224 -6.93 -18.50 8.11
N LEU A 225 -6.57 -18.75 9.38
CA LEU A 225 -5.72 -19.89 9.74
C LEU A 225 -6.35 -21.24 9.40
N GLN A 226 -7.66 -21.38 9.55
CA GLN A 226 -8.40 -22.58 9.15
C GLN A 226 -8.30 -22.82 7.63
N LYS A 227 -8.37 -21.75 6.82
CA LYS A 227 -8.12 -21.82 5.37
C LYS A 227 -6.70 -22.31 5.05
N LEU A 228 -5.71 -21.98 5.89
CA LEU A 228 -4.31 -22.39 5.69
C LEU A 228 -4.01 -23.82 6.18
N GLN A 229 -4.86 -24.39 7.04
CA GLN A 229 -4.63 -25.67 7.71
C GLN A 229 -4.28 -26.84 6.75
N PRO A 230 -4.94 -27.00 5.58
CA PRO A 230 -4.60 -28.07 4.64
C PRO A 230 -3.18 -27.99 4.07
N HIS A 231 -2.56 -26.80 4.11
CA HIS A 231 -1.24 -26.54 3.55
C HIS A 231 -0.14 -26.51 4.61
N THR A 232 -0.49 -26.57 5.90
CA THR A 232 0.44 -26.35 7.01
C THR A 232 1.57 -27.40 7.05
N GLN A 233 1.27 -28.67 6.77
CA GLN A 233 2.29 -29.72 6.80
C GLN A 233 3.39 -29.46 5.76
N VAL A 234 3.01 -29.30 4.50
CA VAL A 234 3.94 -29.03 3.39
C VAL A 234 4.73 -27.75 3.63
N MET A 235 4.05 -26.69 4.09
CA MET A 235 4.70 -25.42 4.43
C MET A 235 5.76 -25.60 5.53
N ASN A 236 5.47 -26.39 6.56
CA ASN A 236 6.40 -26.66 7.65
C ASN A 236 7.60 -27.51 7.23
N GLU A 237 7.40 -28.50 6.36
CA GLU A 237 8.49 -29.31 5.79
C GLU A 237 9.46 -28.43 4.98
N GLN A 238 8.92 -27.56 4.12
CA GLN A 238 9.74 -26.61 3.36
C GLN A 238 10.43 -25.57 4.25
N ALA A 239 9.73 -25.09 5.29
CA ALA A 239 10.29 -24.16 6.26
C ALA A 239 11.46 -24.79 7.04
N TYR A 240 11.38 -26.08 7.37
CA TYR A 240 12.45 -26.80 8.06
C TYR A 240 13.70 -26.92 7.19
N GLU A 241 13.54 -27.25 5.91
CA GLU A 241 14.64 -27.29 4.95
C GLU A 241 15.28 -25.91 4.73
N PHE A 242 14.46 -24.86 4.67
CA PHE A 242 14.95 -23.49 4.62
C PHE A 242 15.73 -23.11 5.90
N TYR A 243 15.17 -23.42 7.06
CA TYR A 243 15.76 -23.12 8.37
C TYR A 243 17.13 -23.78 8.53
N LYS A 244 17.26 -25.07 8.21
CA LYS A 244 18.54 -25.80 8.24
C LYS A 244 19.65 -25.16 7.39
N LYS A 245 19.30 -24.55 6.26
CA LYS A 245 20.28 -23.99 5.31
C LYS A 245 20.71 -22.57 5.66
N THR A 246 19.91 -21.84 6.44
CA THR A 246 20.04 -20.40 6.62
C THR A 246 20.27 -19.95 8.06
N MET A 247 20.12 -20.85 9.05
CA MET A 247 20.18 -20.53 10.48
C MET A 247 21.08 -21.46 11.27
#